data_AF-A0A3N4H8H3-F1
#
_entry.id   AF-A0A3N4H8H3-F1
#
_cell.length_a   1.000
_cell.length_b   1.000
_cell.length_c   1.000
_cell.angle_alpha   90.00
_cell.angle_beta   90.00
_cell.angle_gamma   90.00
#
_symmetry.space_group_name_H-M   'P 1'
#
loop_
_entity.id
_entity.type
_entity.pdbx_description
1 polymer ?
#
loop_
_entity_poly.entity_id
_entity_poly.type
_entity_poly.pdbx_seq_one_letter_code
_entity_poly.pdbx_strand_id
1 'polypeptide(L)'
;HKKDGLWHIVHTNTEHNHEPSTDPRHHPQHCRLSSEEREFVEQETKAGVTAANICIGLKEKWPNCLATRRTVYNTQLSLRQKELNGRSEIQALLDEM
;
A
#
# COMPACT_ATOMS: atom_id res chain seq x y z
N HIS A 1 -29.83 -9.03 17.02
CA HIS A 1 -30.41 -7.92 17.81
C HIS A 1 -29.34 -7.39 18.76
N LYS A 2 -29.00 -6.09 18.72
CA LYS A 2 -28.19 -5.45 19.77
C LYS A 2 -29.02 -5.43 21.04
N LYS A 3 -28.63 -6.17 22.09
CA LYS A 3 -29.42 -6.28 23.34
C LYS A 3 -29.40 -5.01 24.18
N ASP A 4 -28.41 -4.14 23.97
CA ASP A 4 -28.10 -2.95 24.77
C ASP A 4 -27.65 -1.75 23.92
N GLY A 5 -27.78 -1.83 22.59
CA GLY A 5 -27.33 -0.77 21.68
C GLY A 5 -25.82 -0.75 21.41
N LEU A 6 -25.02 -1.61 22.06
CA LEU A 6 -23.57 -1.65 21.89
C LEU A 6 -23.13 -2.74 20.90
N TRP A 7 -21.93 -2.57 20.36
CA TRP A 7 -21.25 -3.59 19.57
C TRP A 7 -20.42 -4.45 20.52
N HIS A 8 -20.74 -5.73 20.59
CA HIS A 8 -19.98 -6.72 21.34
C HIS A 8 -19.25 -7.63 20.35
N ILE A 9 -17.94 -7.79 20.55
CA ILE A 9 -17.15 -8.80 19.84
C ILE A 9 -17.01 -9.98 20.79
N VAL A 10 -17.59 -11.12 20.40
CA VAL A 10 -17.44 -12.39 21.13
C VAL A 10 -16.57 -13.30 20.26
N HIS A 11 -15.38 -13.65 20.74
CA HIS A 11 -14.54 -14.64 20.07
C HIS A 11 -15.04 -16.05 20.43
N THR A 12 -15.61 -16.75 19.45
CA THR A 12 -16.11 -18.13 19.63
C THR A 12 -15.04 -19.18 19.34
N ASN A 13 -13.97 -18.81 18.65
CA ASN A 13 -12.80 -19.63 18.39
C ASN A 13 -11.57 -18.71 18.32
N THR A 14 -10.52 -19.05 19.07
CA THR A 14 -9.25 -18.31 19.11
C THR A 14 -8.16 -18.96 18.27
N GLU A 15 -8.43 -20.12 17.68
CA GLU A 15 -7.47 -20.83 16.83
C GLU A 15 -7.35 -20.14 15.46
N HIS A 16 -6.10 -19.99 15.01
CA HIS A 16 -5.82 -19.54 13.66
C HIS A 16 -6.01 -20.69 12.67
N ASN A 17 -6.44 -20.38 11.44
CA ASN A 17 -6.56 -21.36 10.36
C ASN A 17 -5.23 -21.62 9.62
N HIS A 18 -4.13 -21.08 10.13
CA HIS A 18 -2.78 -21.23 9.60
C HIS A 18 -1.74 -21.04 10.70
N GLU A 19 -0.53 -21.52 10.46
CA GLU A 19 0.63 -21.23 11.30
C GLU A 19 1.04 -19.75 11.21
N PRO A 20 1.63 -19.16 12.26
CA PRO A 20 2.14 -17.80 12.23
C PRO A 20 3.08 -17.57 11.04
N SER A 21 2.96 -16.41 10.38
CA SER A 21 3.88 -16.05 9.31
C SER A 21 5.26 -15.73 9.88
N THR A 22 6.30 -16.28 9.25
CA THR A 22 7.71 -16.08 9.65
C THR A 22 8.40 -14.98 8.84
N ASP A 23 7.86 -14.65 7.67
CA ASP A 23 8.43 -13.64 6.80
C ASP A 23 7.78 -12.28 7.07
N PRO A 24 8.55 -11.26 7.50
CA PRO A 24 8.03 -9.95 7.88
C PRO A 24 7.29 -9.25 6.73
N ARG A 25 7.53 -9.65 5.47
CA ARG A 25 6.86 -9.07 4.29
C ARG A 25 5.36 -9.33 4.25
N HIS A 26 4.87 -10.33 4.99
CA HIS A 26 3.44 -10.60 5.15
C HIS A 26 2.72 -9.58 6.04
N HIS A 27 3.48 -8.74 6.76
CA HIS A 27 2.94 -7.73 7.66
C HIS A 27 3.14 -6.34 7.05
N PRO A 28 2.06 -5.65 6.62
CA PRO A 28 2.17 -4.35 5.92
C PRO A 28 2.93 -3.27 6.69
N GLN A 29 2.96 -3.35 8.03
CA GLN A 29 3.70 -2.42 8.88
C GLN A 29 5.22 -2.50 8.65
N HIS A 30 5.77 -3.69 8.41
CA HIS A 30 7.19 -3.89 8.11
C HIS A 30 7.55 -3.50 6.68
N CYS A 31 6.56 -3.48 5.77
CA CYS A 31 6.73 -3.11 4.37
C CYS A 31 6.54 -1.61 4.11
N ARG A 32 6.49 -0.77 5.15
CA ARG A 32 6.29 0.68 5.01
C ARG A 32 7.56 1.32 4.43
N LEU A 33 7.36 2.16 3.41
CA LEU A 33 8.43 2.97 2.84
C LEU A 33 8.81 4.09 3.80
N SER A 34 10.10 4.34 3.95
CA SER A 34 10.63 5.57 4.54
C SER A 34 10.26 6.78 3.68
N SER A 35 10.48 8.00 4.18
CA SER A 35 10.28 9.22 3.39
C SER A 35 11.15 9.25 2.13
N GLU A 36 12.41 8.83 2.24
CA GLU A 36 13.39 8.80 1.13
C GLU A 36 13.01 7.73 0.09
N GLU A 37 12.61 6.54 0.54
CA GLU A 37 12.15 5.47 -0.34
C GLU A 37 10.85 5.88 -1.06
N ARG A 38 9.96 6.59 -0.37
CA ARG A 38 8.72 7.11 -0.97
C ARG A 38 9.00 8.18 -2.02
N GLU A 39 9.95 9.08 -1.77
CA GLU A 39 10.37 10.08 -2.75
C GLU A 39 10.96 9.43 -3.99
N PHE A 40 11.79 8.39 -3.82
CA PHE A 40 12.31 7.61 -4.96
C PHE A 40 11.18 6.98 -5.77
N VAL A 41 10.20 6.34 -5.12
CA VAL A 41 9.01 5.79 -5.82
C VAL A 41 8.27 6.87 -6.58
N GLU A 42 8.12 8.07 -6.00
CA GLU A 42 7.44 9.19 -6.66
C GLU A 42 8.19 9.67 -7.91
N GLN A 43 9.52 9.85 -7.82
CA GLN A 43 10.36 10.27 -8.95
C GLN A 43 10.29 9.24 -10.09
N GLU A 44 10.47 7.95 -9.78
CA GLU A 44 10.43 6.88 -10.77
C GLU A 44 9.03 6.70 -11.38
N THR A 45 7.98 6.92 -10.59
CA THR A 45 6.59 6.89 -11.09
C THR A 45 6.34 8.01 -12.10
N LYS A 46 6.82 9.22 -11.82
CA LYS A 46 6.74 10.36 -12.77
C LYS A 46 7.58 10.10 -14.04
N ALA A 47 8.66 9.32 -13.93
CA ALA A 47 9.45 8.88 -15.06
C ALA A 47 8.82 7.71 -15.85
N GLY A 48 7.65 7.20 -15.44
CA GLY A 48 6.94 6.13 -16.13
C GLY A 48 7.49 4.72 -15.85
N VAL A 49 8.32 4.55 -14.82
CA VAL A 49 8.92 3.26 -14.48
C VAL A 49 7.88 2.33 -13.85
N THR A 50 7.91 1.06 -14.26
CA THR A 50 6.94 0.07 -13.79
C THR A 50 7.15 -0.26 -12.31
N ALA A 51 6.07 -0.60 -11.60
CA ALA A 51 6.15 -0.99 -10.18
C ALA A 51 7.12 -2.15 -9.92
N ALA A 52 7.29 -3.06 -10.87
CA ALA A 52 8.25 -4.16 -10.78
C ALA A 52 9.69 -3.66 -10.78
N ASN A 53 10.04 -2.75 -11.69
CA ASN A 53 11.38 -2.17 -11.79
C ASN A 53 11.69 -1.23 -10.62
N ILE A 54 10.71 -0.43 -10.19
CA ILE A 54 10.84 0.39 -8.97
C ILE A 54 11.11 -0.51 -7.74
N CYS A 55 10.42 -1.64 -7.62
CA CYS A 55 10.64 -2.60 -6.52
C CYS A 55 12.05 -3.21 -6.57
N ILE A 56 12.63 -3.40 -7.76
CA ILE A 56 14.02 -3.84 -7.92
C ILE A 56 14.97 -2.71 -7.48
N GLY A 57 14.80 -1.50 -8.00
CA GLY A 57 15.65 -0.35 -7.63
C GLY A 57 15.61 -0.01 -6.15
N LEU A 58 14.46 -0.16 -5.49
CA LEU A 58 14.34 -0.02 -4.03
C LEU A 58 15.24 -1.01 -3.28
N LYS A 59 15.29 -2.28 -3.72
CA LYS A 59 16.12 -3.32 -3.09
C LYS A 59 17.60 -3.15 -3.39
N GLU A 60 17.93 -2.62 -4.56
CA GLU A 60 19.32 -2.30 -4.93
C GLU A 60 19.86 -1.12 -4.11
N LYS A 61 19.06 -0.06 -3.94
CA LYS A 61 19.46 1.15 -3.22
C LYS A 61 19.33 1.01 -1.69
N TRP A 62 18.33 0.30 -1.21
CA TRP A 62 18.10 0.00 0.21
C TRP A 62 17.95 -1.52 0.42
N PRO A 63 19.05 -2.26 0.66
CA PRO A 63 19.02 -3.71 0.80
C PRO A 63 18.11 -4.24 1.92
N ASN A 64 17.85 -3.41 2.94
CA ASN A 64 16.95 -3.74 4.06
C ASN A 64 15.49 -3.40 3.77
N CYS A 65 15.17 -2.85 2.60
CA CYS A 65 13.81 -2.48 2.22
C CYS A 65 12.96 -3.74 2.01
N LEU A 66 11.92 -3.89 2.83
CA LEU A 66 10.97 -4.99 2.74
C LEU A 66 9.81 -4.70 1.78
N ALA A 67 9.88 -3.60 1.01
CA ALA A 67 8.85 -3.23 0.07
C ALA A 67 8.56 -4.34 -0.93
N THR A 68 7.27 -4.64 -1.08
CA THR A 68 6.78 -5.58 -2.08
C THR A 68 6.30 -4.82 -3.32
N ARG A 69 6.05 -5.51 -4.43
CA ARG A 69 5.40 -4.90 -5.60
C ARG A 69 4.06 -4.26 -5.23
N ARG A 70 3.33 -4.86 -4.28
CA ARG A 70 2.07 -4.31 -3.76
C ARG A 70 2.28 -3.01 -2.99
N THR A 71 3.35 -2.90 -2.21
CA THR A 71 3.74 -1.64 -1.55
C THR A 71 3.92 -0.52 -2.58
N VAL A 72 4.66 -0.80 -3.66
CA VAL A 72 4.90 0.17 -4.73
C VAL A 72 3.60 0.55 -5.44
N TYR A 73 2.80 -0.44 -5.85
CA TYR A 73 1.50 -0.21 -6.50
C TYR A 73 0.57 0.67 -5.65
N ASN A 74 0.43 0.36 -4.36
CA ASN A 74 -0.39 1.16 -3.44
C ASN A 74 0.13 2.60 -3.31
N THR A 75 1.45 2.77 -3.36
CA THR A 75 2.08 4.10 -3.31
C THR A 75 1.78 4.89 -4.59
N GLN A 76 1.90 4.27 -5.76
CA GLN A 76 1.52 4.87 -7.04
C GLN A 76 0.04 5.26 -7.08
N LEU A 77 -0.83 4.38 -6.61
CA LEU A 77 -2.26 4.66 -6.51
C LEU A 77 -2.53 5.86 -5.59
N SER A 78 -1.85 5.91 -4.44
CA SER A 78 -1.93 7.05 -3.51
C SER A 78 -1.43 8.34 -4.13
N LEU A 79 -0.38 8.31 -4.97
CA LEU A 79 0.12 9.48 -5.69
C LEU A 79 -0.91 9.96 -6.73
N ARG A 80 -1.47 9.07 -7.54
CA ARG A 80 -2.54 9.42 -8.49
C ARG A 80 -3.76 10.03 -7.80
N GLN A 81 -4.21 9.45 -6.69
CA GLN A 81 -5.35 10.00 -5.94
C GLN A 81 -5.09 11.42 -5.43
N LYS A 82 -3.84 11.73 -5.03
CA LYS A 82 -3.44 13.09 -4.66
C LYS A 82 -3.45 14.02 -5.87
N GLU A 83 -2.91 13.60 -7.02
CA GLU A 83 -2.91 14.39 -8.26
C GLU A 83 -4.33 14.71 -8.74
N LEU A 84 -5.25 13.75 -8.62
CA LEU A 84 -6.66 13.94 -8.96
C LEU A 84 -7.45 14.74 -7.91
N ASN A 85 -6.81 15.21 -6.83
CA ASN A 85 -7.46 15.86 -5.69
C ASN A 85 -8.67 15.05 -5.15
N GLY A 86 -8.53 13.73 -5.09
CA GLY A 86 -9.58 12.82 -4.62
C GLY A 86 -10.69 12.51 -5.64
N ARG A 87 -10.60 13.02 -6.86
CA ARG A 87 -11.52 12.66 -7.96
C ARG A 87 -11.19 11.28 -8.53
N SER A 88 -12.19 10.62 -9.10
CA SER A 88 -11.95 9.45 -9.95
C SER A 88 -11.36 9.90 -11.30
N GLU A 89 -10.69 8.99 -12.01
CA GLU A 89 -10.14 9.27 -13.35
C GLU A 89 -11.25 9.77 -14.30
N ILE A 90 -12.43 9.16 -14.24
CA ILE A 90 -13.59 9.58 -15.05
C ILE A 90 -14.06 10.98 -14.67
N GLN A 91 -14.12 11.32 -13.38
CA GLN A 91 -14.55 12.65 -12.94
C GLN A 91 -13.56 13.72 -13.41
N ALA A 92 -12.25 13.47 -13.29
CA ALA A 92 -11.24 14.41 -13.77
C ALA A 92 -11.33 14.63 -15.28
N LEU A 93 -11.58 13.57 -16.06
CA LEU A 93 -11.77 13.68 -17.51
C LEU A 93 -13.02 14.49 -17.88
N LEU A 94 -14.13 14.31 -17.16
CA LEU A 94 -15.36 15.08 -17.40
C LEU A 94 -15.23 16.55 -17.05
N ASP A 95 -14.42 16.90 -16.04
CA ASP A 95 -14.19 18.29 -15.64
C ASP A 95 -13.33 19.09 -16.67
N GLU A 96 -12.59 18.39 -17.53
CA GLU A 96 -11.71 18.98 -18.56
C GLU A 96 -12.39 19.15 -19.93
N MET A 97 -13.65 18.73 -20.06
CA MET A 97 -14.49 18.86 -21.28
C MET A 97 -15.30 20.14 -21.29
#